data_AF-A0A1T5BNA1-F1
#
_entry.id   AF-A0A1T5BNA1-F1
#
_cell.length_a   1.000
_cell.length_b   1.000
_cell.length_c   1.000
_cell.angle_alpha   90.00
_cell.angle_beta   90.00
_cell.angle_gamma   90.00
#
_symmetry.space_group_name_H-M   'P 1'
#
loop_
_entity.id
_entity.type
_entity.pdbx_description
1 polymer ?
#
loop_
_entity_poly.entity_id
_entity_poly.type
_entity_poly.pdbx_seq_one_letter_code
_entity_poly.pdbx_strand_id
1 'polypeptide(L)'
;MKKIFFAAMLALGFTSAFAQYGATPHSERGDRRYDDRRHNEYRQRGGSEINYLQREARQQISAGINRGTLSRREANALMNRYERIEARERDYSHRGRLSPRETRILREDLQRLMADTRRMSDRRGDGWARDNRGRY
;
A
#
# COMPACT_ATOMS: atom_id res chain seq x y z
N MET A 1 14.75 19.88 34.89
CA MET A 1 13.59 19.68 34.00
C MET A 1 13.75 20.49 32.73
N LYS A 2 13.65 19.85 31.56
CA LYS A 2 13.05 20.36 30.31
C LYS A 2 13.20 19.27 29.23
N LYS A 3 12.07 18.67 28.84
CA LYS A 3 11.96 17.69 27.75
C LYS A 3 11.79 18.48 26.46
N ILE A 4 12.72 18.37 25.52
CA ILE A 4 12.59 18.97 24.19
C ILE A 4 12.04 17.87 23.27
N PHE A 5 10.77 17.99 22.91
CA PHE A 5 10.17 17.16 21.88
C PHE A 5 10.55 17.72 20.52
N PHE A 6 11.38 17.00 19.77
CA PHE A 6 11.61 17.29 18.36
C PHE A 6 10.55 16.56 17.53
N ALA A 7 9.57 17.31 17.03
CA ALA A 7 8.66 16.86 16.00
C ALA A 7 9.41 16.87 14.66
N ALA A 8 9.87 15.71 14.21
CA ALA A 8 10.39 15.54 12.86
C ALA A 8 9.21 15.46 11.88
N MET A 9 8.78 16.61 11.35
CA MET A 9 7.96 16.64 10.15
C MET A 9 8.82 16.26 8.95
N LEU A 10 8.68 15.00 8.53
CA LEU A 10 9.28 14.49 7.29
C LEU A 10 8.42 14.98 6.11
N ALA A 11 8.63 16.24 5.73
CA ALA A 11 8.10 16.81 4.49
C ALA A 11 8.93 16.27 3.32
N LEU A 12 8.53 15.14 2.75
CA LEU A 12 9.07 14.70 1.47
C LEU A 12 8.37 15.49 0.37
N GLY A 13 9.13 16.40 -0.23
CA GLY A 13 8.70 17.35 -1.24
C GLY A 13 8.20 16.66 -2.51
N PHE A 14 7.06 17.16 -2.99
CA PHE A 14 6.56 16.94 -4.34
C PHE A 14 7.45 17.72 -5.31
N THR A 15 8.18 17.02 -6.17
CA THR A 15 8.76 17.59 -7.39
C THR A 15 8.03 16.99 -8.58
N SER A 16 6.97 17.66 -9.04
CA SER A 16 6.40 17.39 -10.35
C SER A 16 7.22 18.15 -11.39
N ALA A 17 8.27 17.52 -11.90
CA ALA A 17 8.93 18.00 -13.11
C ALA A 17 8.05 17.64 -14.32
N PHE A 18 7.22 18.58 -14.77
CA PHE A 18 6.63 18.53 -16.10
C PHE A 18 7.72 18.84 -17.13
N ALA A 19 8.34 17.81 -17.69
CA ALA A 19 9.17 17.95 -18.88
C ALA A 19 8.23 18.12 -20.10
N GLN A 20 8.30 19.30 -20.71
CA GLN A 20 7.72 19.58 -22.03
C GLN A 20 8.44 18.69 -23.06
N TYR A 21 7.74 17.67 -23.57
CA TYR A 21 8.21 16.89 -24.73
C TYR A 21 7.67 17.52 -26.00
N GLY A 22 8.60 18.06 -26.79
CA GLY A 22 8.35 18.61 -28.12
C GLY A 22 7.78 17.57 -29.09
N ALA A 23 7.00 18.07 -30.04
CA ALA A 23 6.38 17.30 -31.09
C ALA A 23 7.42 16.79 -32.10
N THR A 24 7.43 15.48 -32.33
CA THR A 24 8.02 14.87 -33.53
C THR A 24 6.91 14.15 -34.30
N PRO A 25 6.60 14.56 -35.54
CA PRO A 25 5.69 13.80 -36.40
C PRO A 25 6.49 12.71 -37.13
N HIS A 26 6.22 11.44 -36.83
CA HIS A 26 6.73 10.31 -37.61
C HIS A 26 5.59 9.68 -38.39
N SER A 27 5.52 9.99 -39.68
CA SER A 27 4.75 9.24 -40.66
C SER A 27 5.49 7.95 -40.99
N GLU A 28 4.92 6.78 -40.70
CA GLU A 28 5.20 5.56 -41.49
C GLU A 28 4.18 4.44 -41.21
N ARG A 29 3.61 3.98 -42.33
CA ARG A 29 3.05 2.66 -42.62
C ARG A 29 3.39 1.56 -41.61
N GLY A 30 2.38 0.76 -41.26
CA GLY A 30 2.61 -0.46 -40.50
C GLY A 30 1.33 -1.10 -40.03
N ASP A 31 0.73 -1.84 -40.95
CA ASP A 31 -0.39 -2.75 -40.78
C ASP A 31 -0.16 -3.71 -39.59
N ARG A 32 -1.21 -3.88 -38.76
CA ARG A 32 -1.36 -4.73 -37.54
C ARG A 32 -1.63 -3.92 -36.27
N ARG A 33 -2.75 -3.22 -36.24
CA ARG A 33 -3.34 -2.69 -35.00
C ARG A 33 -4.69 -3.34 -34.82
N TYR A 34 -4.83 -4.32 -33.93
CA TYR A 34 -6.06 -4.49 -33.14
C TYR A 34 -5.94 -5.40 -31.90
N ASP A 35 -4.75 -5.89 -31.49
CA ASP A 35 -4.67 -6.80 -30.33
C ASP A 35 -3.86 -6.32 -29.10
N ASP A 36 -2.95 -5.35 -29.22
CA ASP A 36 -2.00 -5.09 -28.12
C ASP A 36 -2.46 -4.10 -27.04
N ARG A 37 -3.65 -3.49 -27.17
CA ARG A 37 -4.11 -2.48 -26.18
C ARG A 37 -4.59 -3.09 -24.88
N ARG A 38 -5.24 -4.26 -24.90
CA ARG A 38 -5.80 -4.87 -23.68
C ARG A 38 -4.71 -5.34 -22.71
N HIS A 39 -3.56 -5.77 -23.20
CA HIS A 39 -2.50 -6.31 -22.35
C HIS A 39 -1.67 -5.24 -21.64
N ASN A 40 -1.66 -4.00 -22.15
CA ASN A 40 -0.89 -2.90 -21.56
C ASN A 40 -1.63 -2.26 -20.37
N GLU A 41 -2.96 -2.19 -20.42
CA GLU A 41 -3.79 -1.66 -19.33
C GLU A 41 -3.62 -2.43 -18.02
N TYR A 42 -3.64 -3.78 -18.05
CA TYR A 42 -3.45 -4.57 -16.83
C TYR A 42 -2.06 -4.42 -16.21
N ARG A 43 -1.03 -4.17 -17.03
CA ARG A 43 0.36 -4.03 -16.56
C ARG A 43 0.62 -2.68 -15.89
N GLN A 44 0.07 -1.59 -16.45
CA GLN A 44 0.17 -0.27 -15.82
C GLN A 44 -0.77 -0.15 -14.62
N ARG A 45 -1.97 -0.73 -14.73
CA ARG A 45 -2.93 -0.81 -13.63
C ARG A 45 -2.40 -1.66 -12.46
N GLY A 46 -1.78 -2.80 -12.75
CA GLY A 46 -1.24 -3.71 -11.73
C GLY A 46 -0.22 -3.05 -10.81
N GLY A 47 0.79 -2.37 -11.38
CA GLY A 47 1.76 -1.61 -10.57
C GLY A 47 1.09 -0.48 -9.77
N SER A 48 0.16 0.26 -10.39
CA SER A 48 -0.57 1.33 -9.69
C SER A 48 -1.47 0.81 -8.56
N GLU A 49 -2.06 -0.38 -8.72
CA GLU A 49 -2.94 -1.03 -7.76
C GLU A 49 -2.15 -1.54 -6.56
N ILE A 50 -1.00 -2.19 -6.78
CA ILE A 50 -0.13 -2.64 -5.67
C ILE A 50 0.35 -1.45 -4.83
N ASN A 51 0.80 -0.37 -5.48
CA ASN A 51 1.20 0.86 -4.79
C ASN A 51 0.05 1.46 -3.95
N TYR A 52 -1.17 1.46 -4.49
CA TYR A 52 -2.36 1.90 -3.77
C TYR A 52 -2.63 1.03 -2.53
N LEU A 53 -2.62 -0.30 -2.70
CA LEU A 53 -2.90 -1.25 -1.62
C LEU A 53 -1.84 -1.22 -0.52
N GLN A 54 -0.57 -1.05 -0.89
CA GLN A 54 0.52 -0.90 0.09
C GLN A 54 0.34 0.36 0.93
N ARG A 55 0.02 1.48 0.27
CA ARG A 55 -0.26 2.74 0.98
C ARG A 55 -1.46 2.58 1.92
N GLU A 56 -2.52 1.91 1.46
CA GLU A 56 -3.70 1.69 2.28
C GLU A 56 -3.40 0.77 3.48
N ALA A 57 -2.68 -0.33 3.28
CA ALA A 57 -2.27 -1.22 4.37
C ALA A 57 -1.44 -0.48 5.43
N ARG A 58 -0.45 0.33 4.98
CA ARG A 58 0.37 1.14 5.87
C ARG A 58 -0.46 2.17 6.65
N GLN A 59 -1.43 2.82 6.00
CA GLN A 59 -2.34 3.76 6.65
C GLN A 59 -3.21 3.07 7.70
N GLN A 60 -3.77 1.89 7.41
CA GLN A 60 -4.59 1.16 8.37
C GLN A 60 -3.80 0.72 9.60
N ILE A 61 -2.57 0.22 9.41
CA ILE A 61 -1.67 -0.14 10.52
C ILE A 61 -1.34 1.10 11.35
N SER A 62 -0.95 2.20 10.71
CA SER A 62 -0.65 3.45 11.41
C SER A 62 -1.85 4.01 12.17
N ALA A 63 -3.05 3.95 11.58
CA ALA A 63 -4.27 4.38 12.22
C ALA A 63 -4.58 3.53 13.46
N GLY A 64 -4.42 2.20 13.37
CA GLY A 64 -4.62 1.30 14.51
C GLY A 64 -3.63 1.53 15.65
N ILE A 65 -2.37 1.87 15.33
CA ILE A 65 -1.36 2.27 16.33
C ILE A 65 -1.78 3.59 16.99
N ASN A 66 -2.10 4.61 16.18
CA ASN A 66 -2.43 5.95 16.68
C ASN A 66 -3.69 5.95 17.54
N ARG A 67 -4.68 5.11 17.20
CA ARG A 67 -5.92 4.92 17.97
C ARG A 67 -5.74 4.04 19.21
N GLY A 68 -4.58 3.39 19.36
CA GLY A 68 -4.32 2.43 20.44
C GLY A 68 -5.08 1.10 20.30
N THR A 69 -5.77 0.87 19.19
CA THR A 69 -6.49 -0.38 18.89
C THR A 69 -5.54 -1.51 18.49
N LEU A 70 -4.30 -1.20 18.10
CA LEU A 70 -3.23 -2.17 17.93
C LEU A 70 -2.22 -2.06 19.07
N SER A 71 -1.87 -3.19 19.69
CA SER A 71 -0.75 -3.22 20.62
C SER A 71 0.58 -3.04 19.88
N ARG A 72 1.62 -2.63 20.62
CA ARG A 72 2.99 -2.54 20.07
C ARG A 72 3.47 -3.86 19.48
N ARG A 73 3.10 -5.00 20.08
CA ARG A 73 3.46 -6.34 19.58
C ARG A 73 2.74 -6.67 18.27
N GLU A 74 1.44 -6.40 18.19
CA GLU A 74 0.63 -6.62 16.99
C GLU A 74 1.06 -5.71 15.85
N ALA A 75 1.28 -4.43 16.15
CA ALA A 75 1.81 -3.46 15.21
C ALA A 75 3.16 -3.90 14.62
N ASN A 76 4.09 -4.35 15.45
CA ASN A 76 5.38 -4.88 14.99
C ASN A 76 5.21 -6.12 14.11
N ALA A 77 4.31 -7.05 14.48
CA ALA A 77 4.05 -8.24 13.68
C ALA A 77 3.46 -7.90 12.29
N LEU A 78 2.52 -6.94 12.24
CA LEU A 78 1.93 -6.45 10.99
C LEU A 78 2.97 -5.72 10.14
N MET A 79 3.82 -4.90 10.76
CA MET A 79 4.88 -4.17 10.06
C MET A 79 5.93 -5.12 9.46
N ASN A 80 6.39 -6.11 10.23
CA ASN A 80 7.29 -7.14 9.72
C ASN A 80 6.68 -7.89 8.52
N ARG A 81 5.37 -8.13 8.54
CA ARG A 81 4.68 -8.77 7.42
C ARG A 81 4.58 -7.85 6.20
N TYR A 82 4.32 -6.56 6.41
CA TYR A 82 4.37 -5.54 5.36
C TYR A 82 5.76 -5.48 4.70
N GLU A 83 6.83 -5.41 5.47
CA GLU A 83 8.21 -5.39 4.97
C GLU A 83 8.55 -6.61 4.13
N ARG A 84 8.03 -7.80 4.51
CA ARG A 84 8.19 -9.02 3.70
C ARG A 84 7.47 -8.95 2.35
N ILE A 85 6.31 -8.30 2.30
CA ILE A 85 5.56 -8.10 1.04
C ILE A 85 6.30 -7.10 0.16
N GLU A 86 6.82 -6.01 0.74
CA GLU A 86 7.60 -5.01 0.02
C GLU A 86 8.91 -5.60 -0.54
N ALA A 87 9.61 -6.42 0.25
CA ALA A 87 10.81 -7.13 -0.22
C ALA A 87 10.48 -8.07 -1.39
N ARG A 88 9.32 -8.74 -1.36
CA ARG A 88 8.85 -9.60 -2.45
C ARG A 88 8.48 -8.81 -3.70
N GLU A 89 7.82 -7.66 -3.56
CA GLU A 89 7.56 -6.77 -4.68
C GLU A 89 8.86 -6.27 -5.30
N ARG A 90 9.85 -5.89 -4.47
CA ARG A 90 11.18 -5.54 -4.94
C ARG A 90 11.78 -6.69 -5.74
N ASP A 91 11.79 -7.92 -5.24
CA ASP A 91 12.30 -9.09 -5.99
C ASP A 91 11.59 -9.29 -7.34
N TYR A 92 10.27 -9.12 -7.40
CA TYR A 92 9.52 -9.23 -8.65
C TYR A 92 9.80 -8.07 -9.62
N SER A 93 9.94 -6.85 -9.12
CA SER A 93 10.23 -5.66 -9.94
C SER A 93 11.68 -5.59 -10.43
N HIS A 94 12.64 -6.27 -9.76
CA HIS A 94 14.02 -6.39 -10.27
C HIS A 94 14.08 -7.14 -11.62
N ARG A 95 13.12 -8.02 -11.88
CA ARG A 95 13.01 -8.76 -13.16
C ARG A 95 12.32 -7.94 -14.25
N GLY A 96 11.98 -6.68 -13.96
CA GLY A 96 11.27 -5.77 -14.84
C GLY A 96 9.85 -5.50 -14.32
N ARG A 97 8.86 -5.64 -15.20
CA ARG A 97 7.46 -5.35 -14.84
C ARG A 97 6.84 -6.54 -14.12
N LEU A 98 6.00 -6.26 -13.11
CA LEU A 98 5.20 -7.27 -12.43
C LEU A 98 4.34 -8.05 -13.44
N SER A 99 4.45 -9.37 -13.43
CA SER A 99 3.55 -10.24 -14.19
C SER A 99 2.13 -10.22 -13.58
N PRO A 100 1.09 -10.61 -14.35
CA PRO A 100 -0.26 -10.73 -13.81
C PRO A 100 -0.36 -11.69 -12.62
N ARG A 101 0.48 -12.75 -12.61
CA ARG A 101 0.53 -13.72 -11.51
C ARG A 101 1.15 -13.10 -10.27
N GLU A 102 2.29 -12.42 -10.40
CA GLU A 102 2.96 -11.73 -9.28
C GLU A 102 2.08 -10.62 -8.70
N THR A 103 1.43 -9.84 -9.57
CA THR A 103 0.45 -8.82 -9.17
C THR A 103 -0.67 -9.45 -8.34
N ARG A 104 -1.22 -10.59 -8.77
CA ARG A 104 -2.27 -11.29 -8.01
C ARG A 104 -1.79 -11.74 -6.64
N ILE A 105 -0.58 -12.30 -6.55
CA ILE A 105 0.03 -12.74 -5.29
C ILE A 105 0.21 -11.55 -4.33
N LEU A 106 0.83 -10.46 -4.79
CA LEU A 106 1.04 -9.26 -3.99
C LEU A 106 -0.29 -8.66 -3.51
N ARG A 107 -1.29 -8.61 -4.40
CA ARG A 107 -2.64 -8.13 -4.08
C ARG A 107 -3.28 -8.98 -2.96
N GLU A 108 -3.22 -10.30 -3.07
CA GLU A 108 -3.77 -11.21 -2.05
C GLU A 108 -3.04 -11.07 -0.72
N ASP A 109 -1.71 -10.96 -0.74
CA ASP A 109 -0.90 -10.76 0.46
C ASP A 109 -1.26 -9.44 1.17
N LEU A 110 -1.45 -8.35 0.41
CA LEU A 110 -1.86 -7.04 0.95
C LEU A 110 -3.29 -7.06 1.48
N GLN A 111 -4.21 -7.72 0.78
CA GLN A 111 -5.59 -7.88 1.26
C GLN A 111 -5.64 -8.67 2.57
N ARG A 112 -4.85 -9.74 2.69
CA ARG A 112 -4.72 -10.51 3.93
C ARG A 112 -4.13 -9.67 5.06
N LEU A 113 -3.09 -8.88 4.79
CA LEU A 113 -2.51 -7.96 5.77
C LEU A 113 -3.55 -6.96 6.30
N MET A 114 -4.35 -6.36 5.42
CA MET A 114 -5.41 -5.44 5.82
C MET A 114 -6.50 -6.13 6.64
N ALA A 115 -6.93 -7.34 6.22
CA ALA A 115 -7.90 -8.13 6.97
C ALA A 115 -7.40 -8.47 8.38
N ASP A 116 -6.13 -8.89 8.51
CA ASP A 116 -5.51 -9.17 9.80
C ASP A 116 -5.39 -7.90 10.66
N THR A 117 -5.06 -6.76 10.05
CA THR A 117 -4.99 -5.46 10.73
C THR A 117 -6.34 -5.07 11.33
N ARG A 118 -7.43 -5.19 10.55
CA ARG A 118 -8.80 -4.94 11.00
C ARG A 118 -9.17 -5.87 12.14
N ARG A 119 -8.97 -7.19 11.95
CA ARG A 119 -9.25 -8.20 12.98
C ARG A 119 -8.52 -7.95 14.29
N MET A 120 -7.25 -7.56 14.25
CA MET A 120 -6.47 -7.25 15.46
C MET A 120 -6.94 -5.95 16.11
N SER A 121 -7.27 -4.93 15.30
CA SER A 121 -7.80 -3.66 15.79
C SER A 121 -9.17 -3.81 16.46
N ASP A 122 -10.04 -4.61 15.85
CA ASP A 122 -11.42 -4.82 16.30
C ASP A 122 -11.46 -5.50 17.66
N ARG A 123 -10.61 -6.51 17.90
CA ARG A 123 -10.47 -7.24 19.19
C ARG A 123 -10.14 -6.37 20.42
N ARG A 124 -9.63 -5.15 20.19
CA ARG A 124 -9.41 -4.16 21.26
C ARG A 124 -10.43 -3.04 21.22
N GLY A 125 -10.99 -2.77 20.04
CA GLY A 125 -11.99 -1.73 19.81
C GLY A 125 -13.38 -2.07 20.37
N ASP A 126 -13.64 -3.29 20.79
CA ASP A 126 -14.92 -3.78 21.34
C ASP A 126 -14.96 -3.83 22.88
N GLY A 127 -13.85 -3.50 23.56
CA GLY A 127 -13.77 -3.48 25.03
C GLY A 127 -14.67 -2.44 25.71
N TRP A 128 -15.05 -1.35 25.04
CA TRP A 128 -15.88 -0.27 25.63
C TRP A 128 -17.39 -0.47 25.46
N ALA A 129 -17.84 -1.44 24.64
CA ALA A 129 -19.26 -1.70 24.40
C ALA A 129 -19.86 -2.79 25.31
N ARG A 130 -19.05 -3.47 26.13
CA ARG A 130 -19.50 -4.53 27.04
C ARG A 130 -19.76 -4.08 28.48
N ASP A 131 -19.18 -2.97 28.93
CA ASP A 131 -19.18 -2.62 30.36
C ASP A 131 -20.26 -1.61 30.81
N ASN A 132 -21.14 -1.16 29.92
CA ASN A 132 -22.20 -0.19 30.28
C ASN A 132 -23.63 -0.77 30.21
N ARG A 133 -23.84 -2.00 30.70
CA ARG A 133 -25.17 -2.63 30.71
C ARG A 133 -25.44 -3.51 31.93
N GLY A 134 -25.01 -3.09 33.13
CA GLY A 134 -25.16 -3.94 34.31
C GLY A 134 -25.06 -3.29 35.68
N ARG A 135 -25.36 -1.98 35.83
CA ARG A 135 -25.53 -1.37 37.15
C ARG A 135 -26.60 -0.28 37.15
N TYR A 136 -27.85 -0.69 37.34
CA TYR A 136 -28.88 0.09 38.02
C TYR A 136 -29.72 -0.88 38.83
#